data_AF-A0A937KMX8-F1
#
_entry.id   AF-A0A937KMX8-F1
#
_cell.length_a   1.000
_cell.length_b   1.000
_cell.length_c   1.000
_cell.angle_alpha   90.00
_cell.angle_beta   90.00
_cell.angle_gamma   90.00
#
_symmetry.space_group_name_H-M   'P 1'
#
loop_
_entity.id
_entity.type
_entity.pdbx_description
1 polymer ?
#
loop_
_entity_poly.entity_id
_entity_poly.type
_entity_poly.pdbx_seq_one_letter_code
_entity_poly.pdbx_strand_id
1 'polypeptide(L)'
;MNQVKSRLQTLGLLDRTLQLADDDTLVALVAALDEEHTDALTEVAGPDHDADHLRDAISRGRLDGTMEAIALVLSDACLADCIEQLGDNADHPSTDDLNEVLPGLMERHGVACTRIMLASTVAGEAPAAAIIRDILKTDEVLALPPSDERSIIPERRDVPTDDAEREELKARRREAKARKQAEAAARREQAARAKRR
;
A
#
# COMPACT_ATOMS: atom_id res chain seq x y z
N MET A 1 20.84 -1.32 -5.61
CA MET A 1 19.45 -1.46 -6.11
C MET A 1 18.75 -0.11 -5.92
N ASN A 2 17.99 0.39 -6.89
CA ASN A 2 17.31 1.69 -6.74
C ASN A 2 16.15 1.52 -5.73
N GLN A 3 16.23 2.16 -4.57
CA GLN A 3 15.24 2.05 -3.48
C GLN A 3 13.82 2.35 -3.96
N VAL A 4 13.67 3.37 -4.82
CA VAL A 4 12.38 3.73 -5.43
C VAL A 4 11.83 2.61 -6.30
N LYS A 5 12.69 1.95 -7.09
CA LYS A 5 12.28 0.83 -7.95
C LYS A 5 11.84 -0.37 -7.12
N SER A 6 12.57 -0.69 -6.06
CA SER A 6 12.21 -1.78 -5.13
C SER A 6 10.85 -1.50 -4.48
N ARG A 7 10.64 -0.27 -4.01
CA ARG A 7 9.38 0.16 -3.40
C ARG A 7 8.20 0.01 -4.35
N LEU A 8 8.33 0.50 -5.58
CA LEU A 8 7.28 0.36 -6.60
C LEU A 8 6.98 -1.10 -6.90
N GLN A 9 7.99 -1.97 -7.01
CA GLN A 9 7.76 -3.40 -7.24
C GLN A 9 6.95 -4.04 -6.11
N THR A 10 7.25 -3.69 -4.86
CA THR A 10 6.50 -4.17 -3.71
C THR A 10 5.06 -3.63 -3.67
N LEU A 11 4.87 -2.34 -3.97
CA LEU A 11 3.53 -1.76 -4.05
C LEU A 11 2.69 -2.38 -5.17
N GLY A 12 3.29 -2.69 -6.32
CA GLY A 12 2.62 -3.40 -7.40
C GLY A 12 2.21 -4.82 -7.02
N LEU A 13 3.00 -5.51 -6.18
CA LEU A 13 2.63 -6.80 -5.64
C LEU A 13 1.39 -6.69 -4.73
N LEU A 14 1.39 -5.73 -3.80
CA LEU A 14 0.27 -5.50 -2.89
C LEU A 14 -1.01 -5.11 -3.65
N ASP A 15 -0.93 -4.14 -4.55
CA ASP A 15 -2.06 -3.72 -5.39
C ASP A 15 -2.66 -4.93 -6.13
N ARG A 16 -1.82 -5.80 -6.70
CA ARG A 16 -2.28 -7.01 -7.38
C ARG A 16 -3.02 -7.97 -6.46
N THR A 17 -2.60 -8.15 -5.21
CA THR A 17 -3.34 -8.99 -4.24
C THR A 17 -4.70 -8.41 -3.91
N LEU A 18 -4.79 -7.10 -3.69
CA LEU A 18 -6.05 -6.42 -3.44
C LEU A 18 -6.99 -6.51 -4.65
N GLN A 19 -6.48 -6.38 -5.86
CA GLN A 19 -7.27 -6.51 -7.11
C GLN A 19 -7.79 -7.93 -7.37
N LEU A 20 -7.18 -8.95 -6.79
CA LEU A 20 -7.61 -10.35 -6.95
C LEU A 20 -8.69 -10.77 -5.96
N ALA A 21 -8.75 -10.13 -4.79
CA ALA A 21 -9.91 -10.25 -3.91
C ALA A 21 -11.11 -9.66 -4.66
N ASP A 22 -12.22 -10.39 -4.75
CA ASP A 22 -13.46 -9.84 -5.32
C ASP A 22 -14.16 -8.91 -4.31
N ASP A 23 -15.19 -8.22 -4.78
CA ASP A 23 -15.90 -7.21 -4.00
C ASP A 23 -16.63 -7.82 -2.79
N ASP A 24 -17.23 -9.00 -2.96
CA ASP A 24 -17.87 -9.75 -1.88
C ASP A 24 -16.86 -10.14 -0.80
N THR A 25 -15.66 -10.55 -1.20
CA THR A 25 -14.56 -10.88 -0.29
C THR A 25 -14.09 -9.63 0.46
N LEU A 26 -13.90 -8.49 -0.21
CA LEU A 26 -13.51 -7.26 0.47
C LEU A 26 -14.53 -6.84 1.53
N VAL A 27 -15.82 -6.89 1.19
CA VAL A 27 -16.90 -6.57 2.14
C VAL A 27 -16.92 -7.58 3.30
N ALA A 28 -16.68 -8.86 3.04
CA ALA A 28 -16.60 -9.87 4.08
C ALA A 28 -15.42 -9.63 5.04
N LEU A 29 -14.25 -9.20 4.52
CA LEU A 29 -13.10 -8.84 5.35
C LEU A 29 -13.41 -7.66 6.28
N VAL A 30 -14.06 -6.63 5.74
CA VAL A 30 -14.52 -5.48 6.54
C VAL A 30 -15.51 -5.91 7.62
N ALA A 31 -16.48 -6.76 7.26
CA ALA A 31 -17.49 -7.23 8.20
C ALA A 31 -16.93 -8.11 9.32
N ALA A 32 -15.73 -8.68 9.13
CA ALA A 32 -15.02 -9.48 10.13
C ALA A 32 -14.14 -8.63 11.07
N LEU A 33 -13.96 -7.34 10.79
CA LEU A 33 -13.19 -6.43 11.65
C LEU A 33 -13.92 -6.20 12.98
N ASP A 34 -13.14 -6.05 14.05
CA ASP A 34 -13.67 -5.52 15.31
C ASP A 34 -13.84 -3.99 15.24
N GLU A 35 -14.34 -3.40 16.32
CA GLU A 35 -14.61 -1.96 16.42
C GLU A 35 -13.33 -1.13 16.23
N GLU A 36 -12.20 -1.55 16.83
CA GLU A 36 -10.92 -0.84 16.72
C GLU A 36 -10.39 -0.82 15.29
N HIS A 37 -10.43 -1.97 14.61
CA HIS A 37 -10.01 -2.07 13.21
C HIS A 37 -10.97 -1.36 12.26
N THR A 38 -12.26 -1.33 12.57
CA THR A 38 -13.26 -0.59 11.78
C THR A 38 -13.04 0.93 11.89
N ASP A 39 -12.72 1.42 13.08
CA ASP A 39 -12.35 2.82 13.30
C ASP A 39 -11.05 3.17 12.57
N ALA A 40 -10.04 2.31 12.67
CA ALA A 40 -8.78 2.48 11.93
C ALA A 40 -9.00 2.50 10.41
N LEU A 41 -9.85 1.62 9.88
CA LEU A 41 -10.23 1.62 8.47
C LEU A 41 -10.93 2.93 8.07
N THR A 42 -11.82 3.43 8.93
CA THR A 42 -12.54 4.69 8.71
C THR A 42 -11.59 5.87 8.60
N GLU A 43 -10.56 5.92 9.46
CA GLU A 43 -9.56 7.00 9.44
C GLU A 43 -8.75 7.01 8.14
N VAL A 44 -8.45 5.85 7.56
CA VAL A 44 -7.56 5.74 6.40
C VAL A 44 -8.31 5.71 5.06
N ALA A 45 -9.50 5.12 5.00
CA ALA A 45 -10.28 4.92 3.78
C ALA A 45 -11.52 5.83 3.69
N GLY A 46 -11.95 6.42 4.80
CA GLY A 46 -13.20 7.16 4.93
C GLY A 46 -14.34 6.31 5.51
N PRO A 47 -15.50 6.91 5.82
CA PRO A 47 -16.58 6.27 6.58
C PRO A 47 -17.38 5.20 5.83
N ASP A 48 -17.28 5.17 4.50
CA ASP A 48 -18.01 4.24 3.64
C ASP A 48 -17.09 3.06 3.29
N HIS A 49 -17.48 1.85 3.70
CA HIS A 49 -16.68 0.63 3.53
C HIS A 49 -17.29 -0.39 2.55
N ASP A 50 -18.14 0.06 1.64
CA ASP A 50 -18.54 -0.79 0.52
C ASP A 50 -17.37 -0.99 -0.46
N ALA A 51 -17.51 -1.96 -1.36
CA ALA A 51 -16.45 -2.31 -2.28
C ALA A 51 -16.03 -1.14 -3.18
N ASP A 52 -16.96 -0.34 -3.71
CA ASP A 52 -16.63 0.77 -4.60
C ASP A 52 -15.77 1.83 -3.90
N HIS A 53 -16.13 2.19 -2.66
CA HIS A 53 -15.38 3.15 -1.86
C HIS A 53 -14.00 2.63 -1.48
N LEU A 54 -13.88 1.36 -1.10
CA LEU A 54 -12.59 0.73 -0.79
C LEU A 54 -11.68 0.65 -2.01
N ARG A 55 -12.21 0.24 -3.16
CA ARG A 55 -11.47 0.18 -4.43
C ARG A 55 -10.93 1.55 -4.82
N ASP A 56 -11.75 2.57 -4.65
CA ASP A 56 -11.41 3.95 -4.93
C ASP A 56 -10.34 4.49 -3.95
N ALA A 57 -10.47 4.20 -2.65
CA ALA A 57 -9.46 4.51 -1.64
C ALA A 57 -8.12 3.83 -1.94
N ILE A 58 -8.11 2.52 -2.20
CA ILE A 58 -6.93 1.73 -2.60
C ILE A 58 -6.28 2.32 -3.85
N SER A 59 -7.08 2.62 -4.88
CA SER A 59 -6.57 3.15 -6.14
C SER A 59 -5.90 4.52 -5.99
N ARG A 60 -6.45 5.40 -5.15
CA ARG A 60 -5.84 6.70 -4.83
C ARG A 60 -4.61 6.57 -3.93
N GLY A 61 -4.67 5.63 -2.99
CA GLY A 61 -3.70 5.43 -1.92
C GLY A 61 -2.40 4.74 -2.32
N ARG A 62 -2.19 4.42 -3.61
CA ARG A 62 -1.04 3.62 -4.07
C ARG A 62 0.33 4.26 -3.81
N LEU A 63 0.39 5.57 -3.55
CA LEU A 63 1.66 6.32 -3.44
C LEU A 63 1.82 7.12 -2.14
N ASP A 64 0.80 7.17 -1.28
CA ASP A 64 0.81 7.95 -0.04
C ASP A 64 0.76 7.11 1.24
N GLY A 65 0.63 5.78 1.11
CA GLY A 65 0.59 4.84 2.22
C GLY A 65 -0.81 4.35 2.58
N THR A 66 -1.87 4.96 2.04
CA THR A 66 -3.25 4.57 2.36
C THR A 66 -3.55 3.14 1.91
N MET A 67 -3.04 2.69 0.75
CA MET A 67 -3.26 1.31 0.30
C MET A 67 -2.64 0.29 1.25
N GLU A 68 -1.44 0.57 1.74
CA GLU A 68 -0.73 -0.26 2.70
C GLU A 68 -1.43 -0.29 4.05
N ALA A 69 -1.93 0.86 4.52
CA ALA A 69 -2.70 0.94 5.76
C ALA A 69 -4.00 0.12 5.66
N ILE A 70 -4.74 0.26 4.56
CA ILE A 70 -5.94 -0.55 4.29
C ILE A 70 -5.59 -2.04 4.31
N ALA A 71 -4.55 -2.46 3.59
CA ALA A 71 -4.16 -3.86 3.54
C ALA A 71 -3.74 -4.41 4.91
N LEU A 72 -3.03 -3.61 5.71
CA LEU A 72 -2.65 -3.97 7.07
C LEU A 72 -3.90 -4.21 7.94
N VAL A 73 -4.83 -3.25 7.97
CA VAL A 73 -6.06 -3.36 8.76
C VAL A 73 -6.90 -4.56 8.33
N LEU A 74 -7.11 -4.76 7.02
CA LEU A 74 -7.91 -5.86 6.50
C LEU A 74 -7.33 -7.25 6.78
N SER A 75 -6.03 -7.34 7.12
CA SER A 75 -5.35 -8.61 7.31
C SER A 75 -4.71 -8.79 8.69
N ASP A 76 -4.94 -7.87 9.62
CA ASP A 76 -4.29 -7.86 10.93
C ASP A 76 -4.57 -9.14 11.72
N ALA A 77 -5.84 -9.56 11.79
CA ALA A 77 -6.22 -10.82 12.45
C ALA A 77 -5.54 -12.05 11.83
N CYS A 78 -5.34 -12.07 10.51
CA CYS A 78 -4.62 -13.15 9.83
C CYS A 78 -3.12 -13.10 10.13
N LEU A 79 -2.54 -11.91 10.26
CA LEU A 79 -1.14 -11.71 10.63
C LEU A 79 -0.89 -12.13 12.09
N ALA A 80 -1.77 -11.74 13.01
CA ALA A 80 -1.70 -12.11 14.42
C ALA A 80 -1.74 -13.64 14.61
N ASP A 81 -2.66 -14.33 13.92
CA ASP A 81 -2.73 -15.80 13.90
C ASP A 81 -1.45 -16.40 13.30
N CYS A 82 -0.93 -15.84 12.20
CA CYS A 82 0.35 -16.28 11.63
C CYS A 82 1.51 -16.19 12.63
N ILE A 83 1.63 -15.05 13.33
CA ILE A 83 2.66 -14.83 14.35
C ILE A 83 2.49 -15.81 15.52
N GLU A 84 1.26 -16.02 15.99
CA GLU A 84 0.98 -16.97 17.07
C GLU A 84 1.40 -18.39 16.69
N GLN A 85 1.07 -18.84 15.48
CA GLN A 85 1.39 -20.18 14.99
C GLN A 85 2.89 -20.38 14.73
N LEU A 86 3.60 -19.34 14.29
CA LEU A 86 5.04 -19.37 14.10
C LEU A 86 5.81 -19.36 15.44
N GLY A 87 5.21 -18.80 16.50
CA GLY A 87 5.81 -18.73 17.82
C GLY A 87 7.20 -18.08 17.81
N ASP A 88 8.21 -18.78 18.35
CA ASP A 88 9.59 -18.29 18.43
C ASP A 88 10.22 -18.01 17.06
N ASN A 89 9.67 -18.58 15.97
CA ASN A 89 10.17 -18.38 14.61
C ASN A 89 9.55 -17.15 13.92
N ALA A 90 8.59 -16.44 14.53
CA ALA A 90 7.83 -15.38 13.87
C ALA A 90 8.69 -14.23 13.31
N ASP A 91 9.78 -13.87 13.98
CA ASP A 91 10.69 -12.80 13.52
C ASP A 91 11.51 -13.22 12.29
N HIS A 92 11.83 -14.51 12.18
CA HIS A 92 12.71 -15.08 11.16
C HIS A 92 12.24 -16.45 10.67
N PRO A 93 11.03 -16.56 10.11
CA PRO A 93 10.50 -17.85 9.71
C PRO A 93 11.24 -18.37 8.48
N SER A 94 11.46 -19.67 8.45
CA SER A 94 11.94 -20.37 7.26
C SER A 94 10.80 -20.64 6.28
N THR A 95 11.16 -21.13 5.08
CA THR A 95 10.17 -21.60 4.09
C THR A 95 9.34 -22.75 4.65
N ASP A 96 9.95 -23.67 5.41
CA ASP A 96 9.26 -24.82 5.98
C ASP A 96 8.27 -24.38 7.07
N ASP A 97 8.66 -23.43 7.93
CA ASP A 97 7.77 -22.85 8.95
C ASP A 97 6.52 -22.22 8.28
N LEU A 98 6.72 -21.43 7.22
CA LEU A 98 5.59 -20.81 6.51
C LEU A 98 4.70 -21.86 5.82
N ASN A 99 5.29 -22.86 5.19
CA ASN A 99 4.52 -23.92 4.52
C ASN A 99 3.69 -24.76 5.50
N GLU A 100 4.13 -24.87 6.76
CA GLU A 100 3.36 -25.55 7.82
C GLU A 100 2.15 -24.73 8.27
N VAL A 101 2.30 -23.41 8.47
CA VAL A 101 1.22 -22.56 9.02
C VAL A 101 0.22 -22.07 7.98
N LEU A 102 0.66 -21.82 6.75
CA LEU A 102 -0.16 -21.18 5.71
C LEU A 102 -1.44 -21.96 5.35
N PRO A 103 -1.46 -23.30 5.26
CA PRO A 103 -2.68 -24.06 5.03
C PRO A 103 -3.78 -23.75 6.05
N GLY A 104 -3.44 -23.74 7.34
CA GLY A 104 -4.40 -23.43 8.41
C GLY A 104 -4.91 -21.99 8.34
N LEU A 105 -4.04 -21.04 7.97
CA LEU A 105 -4.45 -19.64 7.80
C LEU A 105 -5.41 -19.48 6.64
N MET A 106 -5.18 -20.16 5.52
CA MET A 106 -6.09 -20.14 4.36
C MET A 106 -7.46 -20.73 4.70
N GLU A 107 -7.53 -21.77 5.54
CA GLU A 107 -8.79 -22.35 5.99
C GLU A 107 -9.58 -21.40 6.89
N ARG A 108 -8.90 -20.66 7.78
CA ARG A 108 -9.55 -19.77 8.77
C ARG A 108 -9.89 -18.38 8.22
N HIS A 109 -9.00 -17.80 7.43
CA HIS A 109 -9.09 -16.42 6.95
C HIS A 109 -9.38 -16.30 5.46
N GLY A 110 -9.26 -17.41 4.72
CA GLY A 110 -9.43 -17.44 3.27
C GLY A 110 -8.18 -17.02 2.50
N VAL A 111 -8.05 -17.56 1.29
CA VAL A 111 -6.87 -17.37 0.41
C VAL A 111 -6.62 -15.89 0.09
N ALA A 112 -7.67 -15.09 -0.11
CA ALA A 112 -7.53 -13.67 -0.42
C ALA A 112 -6.90 -12.90 0.75
N CYS A 113 -7.39 -13.12 1.98
CA CYS A 113 -6.82 -12.51 3.18
C CYS A 113 -5.37 -12.92 3.39
N THR A 114 -5.06 -14.22 3.25
CA THR A 114 -3.68 -14.72 3.38
C THR A 114 -2.74 -14.09 2.34
N ARG A 115 -3.18 -13.90 1.09
CA ARG A 115 -2.39 -13.19 0.06
C ARG A 115 -2.17 -11.71 0.42
N ILE A 116 -3.20 -11.02 0.90
CA ILE A 116 -3.11 -9.61 1.32
C ILE A 116 -2.14 -9.49 2.50
N MET A 117 -2.26 -10.35 3.51
CA MET A 117 -1.36 -10.42 4.66
C MET A 117 0.09 -10.56 4.21
N LEU A 118 0.38 -11.59 3.40
CA LEU A 118 1.72 -11.86 2.88
C LEU A 118 2.29 -10.67 2.08
N ALA A 119 1.50 -10.10 1.19
CA ALA A 119 1.95 -8.95 0.39
C ALA A 119 2.14 -7.68 1.25
N SER A 120 1.31 -7.47 2.28
CA SER A 120 1.44 -6.38 3.25
C SER A 120 2.74 -6.52 4.05
N THR A 121 3.08 -7.74 4.50
CA THR A 121 4.35 -8.06 5.17
C THR A 121 5.57 -7.78 4.27
N VAL A 122 5.48 -8.04 2.96
CA VAL A 122 6.53 -7.65 1.99
C VAL A 122 6.61 -6.12 1.88
N ALA A 123 5.47 -5.42 1.87
CA ALA A 123 5.39 -3.95 1.84
C ALA A 123 5.96 -3.28 3.08
N GLY A 124 5.84 -3.91 4.24
CA GLY A 124 6.47 -3.52 5.49
C GLY A 124 7.96 -3.86 5.60
N GLU A 125 8.57 -4.41 4.54
CA GLU A 125 9.99 -4.78 4.49
C GLU A 125 10.42 -5.82 5.56
N ALA A 126 9.51 -6.73 5.94
CA ALA A 126 9.80 -7.76 6.94
C ALA A 126 10.96 -8.69 6.51
N PRO A 127 11.70 -9.30 7.46
CA PRO A 127 12.81 -10.21 7.16
C PRO A 127 12.44 -11.36 6.22
N ALA A 128 11.20 -11.86 6.31
CA ALA A 128 10.68 -12.94 5.47
C ALA A 128 10.31 -12.52 4.03
N ALA A 129 10.46 -11.24 3.65
CA ALA A 129 9.98 -10.71 2.37
C ALA A 129 10.56 -11.41 1.13
N ALA A 130 11.75 -12.01 1.22
CA ALA A 130 12.30 -12.81 0.12
C ALA A 130 11.56 -14.14 -0.05
N ILE A 131 11.30 -14.85 1.05
CA ILE A 131 10.58 -16.14 1.07
C ILE A 131 9.13 -15.93 0.64
N ILE A 132 8.47 -14.90 1.19
CA ILE A 132 7.07 -14.60 0.86
C ILE A 132 6.89 -14.26 -0.62
N ARG A 133 7.82 -13.50 -1.22
CA ARG A 133 7.78 -13.22 -2.67
C ARG A 133 7.92 -14.48 -3.51
N ASP A 134 8.68 -15.47 -3.04
CA ASP A 134 8.79 -16.75 -3.74
C ASP A 134 7.47 -17.54 -3.64
N ILE A 135 6.88 -17.64 -2.44
CA ILE A 135 5.57 -18.26 -2.21
C ILE A 135 4.49 -17.64 -3.12
N LEU A 136 4.37 -16.31 -3.15
CA LEU A 136 3.40 -15.60 -4.00
C LEU A 136 3.68 -15.73 -5.52
N LYS A 137 4.78 -16.38 -5.90
CA LYS A 137 5.15 -16.66 -7.28
C LYS A 137 5.03 -18.16 -7.63
N THR A 138 5.30 -19.06 -6.70
CA THR A 138 5.50 -20.49 -6.97
C THR A 138 4.48 -21.40 -6.32
N ASP A 139 3.82 -20.97 -5.24
CA ASP A 139 2.89 -21.80 -4.48
C ASP A 139 1.63 -22.15 -5.30
N GLU A 140 1.17 -23.40 -5.20
CA GLU A 140 0.05 -23.89 -6.02
C GLU A 140 -1.27 -23.14 -5.78
N VAL A 141 -1.48 -22.63 -4.56
CA VAL A 141 -2.71 -21.95 -4.17
C VAL A 141 -2.49 -20.44 -4.05
N LEU A 142 -1.39 -20.01 -3.42
CA LEU A 142 -1.13 -18.61 -3.10
C LEU A 142 -0.49 -17.84 -4.26
N ALA A 143 0.09 -18.51 -5.26
CA ALA A 143 0.70 -17.81 -6.38
C ALA A 143 -0.30 -16.89 -7.08
N LEU A 144 0.18 -15.69 -7.40
CA LEU A 144 -0.65 -14.71 -8.08
C LEU A 144 -0.70 -15.05 -9.58
N PRO A 145 -1.89 -15.16 -10.20
CA PRO A 145 -2.06 -15.53 -11.60
C PRO A 145 -1.53 -14.44 -12.52
N PRO A 146 -0.82 -14.75 -13.63
CA PRO A 146 -0.20 -13.77 -14.51
C PRO A 146 -1.14 -12.61 -14.85
N SER A 147 -0.65 -11.38 -14.73
CA SER A 147 -1.40 -10.18 -15.07
C SER A 147 -0.53 -9.27 -15.93
N ASP A 148 -1.17 -8.52 -16.82
CA ASP A 148 -0.48 -7.46 -17.56
C ASP A 148 0.14 -6.45 -16.60
N GLU A 149 1.33 -5.96 -16.93
CA GLU A 149 2.00 -4.89 -16.17
C GLU A 149 1.12 -3.63 -16.22
N ARG A 150 0.35 -3.42 -15.16
CA ARG A 150 -0.45 -2.20 -14.97
C ARG A 150 0.39 -1.14 -14.26
N SER A 151 0.14 0.11 -14.64
CA SER A 151 0.79 1.25 -14.00
C SER A 151 0.33 1.38 -12.55
N ILE A 152 1.26 1.36 -11.61
CA ILE A 152 1.01 1.64 -10.18
C ILE A 152 0.69 3.12 -9.97
N ILE A 153 1.05 3.98 -10.93
CA ILE A 153 0.67 5.39 -10.89
C ILE A 153 -0.86 5.44 -10.93
N PRO A 154 -1.51 6.01 -9.90
CA PRO A 154 -2.95 6.18 -9.87
C PRO A 154 -3.43 6.81 -11.17
N GLU A 155 -4.36 6.16 -11.84
CA GLU A 155 -5.04 6.80 -12.96
C GLU A 155 -5.74 8.05 -12.42
N ARG A 156 -5.43 9.19 -13.02
CA ARG A 156 -6.07 10.44 -12.67
C ARG A 156 -7.54 10.32 -13.11
N ARG A 157 -8.44 9.93 -12.20
CA ARG A 157 -9.87 10.17 -12.42
C ARG A 157 -10.02 11.67 -12.59
N ASP A 158 -10.53 12.10 -13.73
CA ASP A 158 -11.00 13.46 -13.93
C ASP A 158 -12.22 13.65 -13.03
N VAL A 159 -12.00 13.80 -11.73
CA VAL A 159 -12.99 14.43 -10.86
C VAL A 159 -13.23 15.79 -11.50
N PRO A 160 -14.48 16.16 -11.84
CA PRO A 160 -14.80 17.53 -12.24
C PRO A 160 -14.61 18.41 -11.00
N THR A 161 -13.36 18.71 -10.66
CA THR A 161 -13.03 19.85 -9.82
C THR A 161 -13.40 21.06 -10.66
N ASP A 162 -14.32 21.88 -10.16
CA ASP A 162 -14.75 23.12 -10.81
C ASP A 162 -13.52 23.82 -11.40
N ASP A 163 -13.56 24.19 -12.68
CA ASP A 163 -12.41 24.71 -13.41
C ASP A 163 -11.77 25.92 -12.68
N ALA A 164 -12.59 26.64 -11.89
CA ALA A 164 -12.16 27.69 -10.98
C ALA A 164 -11.15 27.23 -9.91
N GLU A 165 -11.41 26.13 -9.21
CA GLU A 165 -10.52 25.61 -8.16
C GLU A 165 -9.19 25.10 -8.74
N ARG A 166 -9.23 24.55 -9.97
CA ARG A 166 -8.02 24.11 -10.68
C ARG A 166 -7.13 25.28 -11.08
N GLU A 167 -7.72 26.38 -11.55
CA GLU A 167 -6.97 27.58 -11.89
C GLU A 167 -6.43 28.30 -10.63
N GLU A 168 -7.19 28.32 -9.54
CA GLU A 168 -6.72 28.88 -8.27
C GLU A 168 -5.55 28.08 -7.69
N LEU A 169 -5.61 26.74 -7.72
CA LEU A 169 -4.51 25.89 -7.28
C LEU A 169 -3.26 26.05 -8.17
N LYS A 170 -3.45 26.19 -9.50
CA LYS A 170 -2.33 26.49 -10.43
C LYS A 170 -1.73 27.86 -10.16
N ALA A 171 -2.55 28.89 -9.88
CA ALA A 171 -2.09 30.22 -9.54
C ALA A 171 -1.27 30.19 -8.24
N ARG A 172 -1.79 29.58 -7.18
CA ARG A 172 -1.08 29.40 -5.90
C ARG A 172 0.25 28.65 -6.07
N ARG A 173 0.30 27.62 -6.91
CA ARG A 173 1.54 26.87 -7.22
C ARG A 173 2.55 27.70 -8.01
N ARG A 174 2.11 28.55 -8.95
CA ARG A 174 2.98 29.46 -9.71
C ARG A 174 3.57 30.54 -8.81
N GLU A 175 2.76 31.14 -7.94
CA GLU A 175 3.22 32.14 -6.97
C GLU A 175 4.23 31.55 -5.97
N ALA A 176 3.96 30.35 -5.44
CA ALA A 176 4.88 29.67 -4.55
C ALA A 176 6.22 29.33 -5.23
N LYS A 177 6.20 28.92 -6.51
CA LYS A 177 7.41 28.70 -7.30
C LYS A 177 8.18 29.99 -7.57
N ALA A 178 7.48 31.07 -7.94
CA ALA A 178 8.09 32.37 -8.18
C ALA A 178 8.78 32.92 -6.92
N ARG A 179 8.13 32.80 -5.75
CA ARG A 179 8.70 33.23 -4.46
C ARG A 179 9.97 32.45 -4.11
N LYS A 180 9.94 31.12 -4.25
CA LYS A 180 11.12 30.26 -4.00
C LYS A 180 12.26 30.57 -4.97
N GLN A 181 11.96 30.89 -6.23
CA GLN A 181 12.97 31.22 -7.24
C GLN A 181 13.61 32.59 -6.97
N ALA A 182 12.82 33.59 -6.58
CA ALA A 182 13.32 34.92 -6.20
C ALA A 182 14.21 34.85 -4.95
N GLU A 183 13.81 34.09 -3.94
CA GLU A 183 14.59 33.89 -2.71
C GLU A 183 15.92 33.17 -3.00
N ALA A 184 15.89 32.14 -3.86
CA ALA A 184 17.11 31.45 -4.29
C ALA A 184 18.04 32.35 -5.12
N ALA A 185 17.50 33.23 -5.98
CA ALA A 185 18.29 34.20 -6.74
C ALA A 185 18.94 35.24 -5.82
N ALA A 186 18.18 35.80 -4.87
CA ALA A 186 18.70 36.74 -3.88
C ALA A 186 19.81 36.12 -3.02
N ARG A 187 19.64 34.86 -2.59
CA ARG A 187 20.66 34.12 -1.82
C ARG A 187 21.93 33.87 -2.64
N ARG A 188 21.80 33.57 -3.94
CA ARG A 188 22.95 33.41 -4.85
C ARG A 188 23.68 34.73 -5.07
N GLU A 189 22.96 35.84 -5.20
CA GLU A 189 23.55 37.16 -5.37
C GLU A 189 24.31 37.62 -4.11
N GLN A 190 23.73 37.40 -2.92
CA GLN A 190 24.40 37.69 -1.65
C GLN A 190 25.67 36.86 -1.47
N ALA A 191 25.64 35.57 -1.80
CA ALA A 191 26.82 34.70 -1.76
C ALA A 191 27.92 35.13 -2.77
N ALA A 192 27.53 35.58 -3.96
CA ALA A 192 28.47 36.07 -4.97
C ALA A 192 29.14 37.40 -4.56
N ARG A 193 28.39 38.29 -3.89
CA ARG A 193 28.92 39.56 -3.34
C ARG A 193 29.86 39.32 -2.16
N ALA A 194 29.55 38.35 -1.30
CA ALA A 194 30.41 37.99 -0.17
C ALA A 194 31.75 37.35 -0.60
N LYS A 195 31.78 36.63 -1.73
CA LYS A 195 33.00 36.01 -2.27
C LYS A 195 33.90 36.96 -3.08
N ARG A 196 33.41 38.16 -3.43
CA ARG A 196 34.14 39.21 -4.14
C ARG A 196 34.74 40.28 -3.20
N ARG A 197 34.64 40.07 -1.89
CA ARG A 197 35.26 40.89 -0.84
C ARG A 197 36.41 40.10 -0.22
#